data_AF-A0A923Z0N1-F1
#
_entry.id   AF-A0A923Z0N1-F1
#
_cell.length_a   1.000
_cell.length_b   1.000
_cell.length_c   1.000
_cell.angle_alpha   90.00
_cell.angle_beta   90.00
_cell.angle_gamma   90.00
#
_symmetry.space_group_name_H-M   'P 1'
#
loop_
_entity.id
_entity.type
_entity.pdbx_description
1 polymer ?
#
loop_
_entity_poly.entity_id
_entity_poly.type
_entity_poly.pdbx_seq_one_letter_code
_entity_poly.pdbx_strand_id
1 'polypeptide(L)' 'DRSTIIFERGGGRYYRNDVGPNCAALRPDRALITRDLAFGFCEGDLFEVFEPLSRINYGACTFGAFVPYQRPAK' A
#
# COMPACT_ATOMS: atom_id res chain seq x y z
N ASP A 1 -8.51 7.02 -5.68
CA ASP A 1 -9.30 5.99 -4.98
C ASP A 1 -8.81 5.86 -3.54
N ARG A 2 -9.65 5.42 -2.59
CA ARG A 2 -9.27 5.15 -1.19
C ARG A 2 -8.79 3.71 -0.98
N SER A 3 -8.67 2.93 -2.06
CA SER A 3 -8.26 1.52 -2.06
C SER A 3 -7.08 1.24 -2.97
N THR A 4 -6.30 2.26 -3.38
CA THR A 4 -5.16 2.06 -4.28
C THR A 4 -3.88 2.64 -3.71
N ILE A 5 -2.82 1.84 -3.73
CA ILE A 5 -1.45 2.24 -3.39
C ILE A 5 -0.61 2.18 -4.66
N ILE A 6 0.22 3.21 -4.88
CA ILE A 6 1.23 3.21 -5.93
C ILE A 6 2.60 2.99 -5.29
N PHE A 7 3.25 1.90 -5.67
CA PHE A 7 4.61 1.57 -5.28
C PHE A 7 5.58 2.02 -6.36
N GLU A 8 6.72 2.59 -5.96
CA GLU A 8 7.83 2.90 -6.85
C GLU A 8 8.99 1.93 -6.59
N ARG A 9 9.47 1.24 -7.62
CA ARG A 9 10.58 0.26 -7.54
C ARG A 9 11.80 0.73 -8.33
N GLY A 10 12.22 1.97 -8.09
CA GLY A 10 13.39 2.59 -8.73
C GLY A 10 13.34 2.63 -10.26
N GLY A 11 14.11 3.53 -10.87
CA GLY A 11 14.19 3.64 -12.33
C GLY A 11 12.84 3.88 -13.01
N GLY A 12 11.92 4.60 -12.35
CA GLY A 12 10.61 4.95 -12.91
C GLY A 12 9.62 3.80 -13.05
N ARG A 13 9.88 2.63 -12.43
CA ARG A 13 8.94 1.51 -12.42
C ARG A 13 7.93 1.70 -11.31
N TYR A 14 6.65 1.78 -11.67
CA TYR A 14 5.57 1.86 -10.71
C TYR A 14 4.71 0.60 -10.73
N TYR A 15 4.11 0.27 -9.59
CA TYR A 15 3.14 -0.80 -9.45
C TYR A 15 1.89 -0.26 -8.76
N ARG A 16 0.73 -0.53 -9.34
CA ARG A 16 -0.57 -0.32 -8.70
C ARG A 16 -0.89 -1.54 -7.86
N ASN A 17 -1.25 -1.31 -6.61
CA ASN A 17 -1.82 -2.33 -5.73
C ASN A 17 -3.21 -1.86 -5.30
N ASP A 18 -4.23 -2.57 -5.73
CA ASP A 18 -5.61 -2.32 -5.31
C ASP A 18 -5.88 -3.20 -4.08
N VAL A 19 -6.00 -2.56 -2.91
CA VAL A 19 -6.11 -3.26 -1.61
C VAL A 19 -7.50 -3.83 -1.40
N GLY A 20 -7.59 -4.89 -0.58
CA GLY A 20 -8.86 -5.59 -0.34
C GLY A 20 -9.98 -4.69 0.22
N PRO A 21 -11.25 -5.15 0.13
CA PRO A 21 -12.45 -4.35 0.41
C PRO A 21 -12.54 -3.79 1.84
N ASN A 22 -11.74 -4.30 2.77
CA ASN A 22 -11.78 -3.94 4.19
C ASN A 22 -10.75 -2.88 4.61
N CYS A 23 -10.04 -2.24 3.67
CA CYS A 23 -9.02 -1.25 3.99
C CYS A 23 -9.54 0.21 3.99
N ALA A 24 -10.70 0.46 4.62
CA ALA A 24 -11.35 1.78 4.61
C ALA A 24 -10.53 2.89 5.27
N ALA A 25 -9.58 2.53 6.12
CA ALA A 25 -8.68 3.46 6.80
C ALA A 25 -7.49 3.91 5.94
N LEU A 26 -7.28 3.36 4.74
CA LEU A 26 -6.18 3.76 3.88
C LEU A 26 -6.35 5.20 3.40
N ARG A 27 -5.31 6.03 3.63
CA ARG A 27 -5.27 7.43 3.19
C ARG A 27 -3.83 7.86 2.86
N PRO A 28 -3.64 8.87 1.99
CA PRO A 28 -2.31 9.36 1.61
C PRO A 28 -1.47 9.93 2.76
N ASP A 29 -2.11 10.38 3.85
CA ASP A 29 -1.48 10.99 5.02
C ASP A 29 -1.14 9.97 6.13
N ARG A 30 -1.30 8.67 5.86
CA ARG A 30 -1.05 7.59 6.81
C ARG A 30 0.15 6.76 6.39
N ALA A 31 0.84 6.22 7.38
CA ALA A 31 1.94 5.31 7.20
C ALA A 31 1.43 3.87 7.04
N LEU A 32 2.18 3.09 6.27
CA LEU A 32 1.99 1.65 6.15
C LEU A 32 3.09 0.97 6.96
N ILE A 33 2.71 0.23 8.00
CA ILE A 33 3.65 -0.61 8.74
C ILE A 33 3.64 -1.97 8.06
N THR A 34 4.77 -2.34 7.49
CA THR A 34 5.00 -3.65 6.88
C THR A 34 6.04 -4.38 7.71
N ARG A 35 5.95 -5.71 7.78
CA ARG A 35 7.03 -6.53 8.34
C ARG A 35 7.92 -6.92 7.18
N ASP A 36 9.20 -6.57 7.26
CA ASP A 36 10.16 -6.87 6.20
C ASP A 36 10.19 -8.37 5.92
N LEU A 37 9.62 -8.76 4.79
CA LEU A 37 9.90 -10.03 4.16
C LEU A 37 11.09 -9.78 3.25
N ALA A 38 12.21 -10.46 3.49
CA ALA A 38 13.47 -10.30 2.74
C ALA A 38 13.33 -10.42 1.20
N PHE A 39 12.17 -10.86 0.71
CA PHE A 39 11.84 -11.13 -0.69
C PHE A 39 10.88 -10.10 -1.31
N GLY A 40 10.49 -9.06 -0.57
CA GLY A 40 9.51 -8.05 -1.01
C GLY A 40 8.08 -8.42 -0.61
N PHE A 41 7.12 -7.60 -1.05
CA PHE A 41 5.69 -7.78 -0.75
C PHE A 41 4.99 -8.63 -1.81
N CYS A 42 4.18 -9.57 -1.36
CA CYS A 42 3.35 -10.44 -2.17
C CYS A 42 1.87 -10.07 -2.07
N GLU A 43 1.08 -10.50 -3.06
CA GLU A 43 -0.38 -10.49 -2.93
C GLU A 43 -0.80 -11.35 -1.73
N GLY A 44 -1.75 -10.87 -0.93
CA GLY A 44 -2.18 -11.56 0.28
C GLY A 44 -1.39 -11.21 1.54
N ASP A 45 -0.26 -10.51 1.43
CA ASP A 45 0.52 -10.08 2.59
C ASP A 45 -0.21 -8.99 3.37
N LEU A 46 0.01 -9.00 4.69
CA LEU A 46 -0.60 -8.04 5.60
C LEU A 46 0.28 -6.81 5.83
N PHE A 47 -0.37 -5.66 5.94
CA PHE A 47 0.23 -4.42 6.44
C PHE A 47 -0.74 -3.74 7.40
N GLU A 48 -0.22 -2.92 8.32
CA GLU A 48 -1.04 -2.14 9.24
C GLU A 48 -1.08 -0.67 8.81
N VAL A 49 -2.24 -0.03 8.98
CA VAL A 49 -2.41 1.40 8.70
C VAL A 49 -2.21 2.20 9.98
N PHE A 50 -1.26 3.11 9.97
CA PHE A 50 -0.87 3.90 11.14
C PHE A 50 -0.89 5.40 10.86
N GLU A 51 -1.42 6.19 11.78
CA GLU A 51 -1.42 7.66 11.69
C GLU A 51 -0.39 8.25 12.67
N PRO A 52 0.75 8.78 12.17
CA PRO A 52 1.88 9.12 13.03
C PRO A 52 1.61 10.24 14.05
N LEU A 53 0.76 11.20 13.68
CA LEU A 53 0.47 12.38 14.52
C LEU A 53 -0.33 12.00 15.78
N SER A 54 -1.38 11.20 15.61
CA SER A 54 -2.27 10.74 16.69
C SER A 54 -1.81 9.43 17.33
N ARG A 55 -0.87 8.73 16.68
CA ARG A 55 -0.39 7.38 17.03
C ARG A 55 -1.50 6.32 17.02
N ILE A 56 -2.51 6.51 16.18
CA ILE A 56 -3.62 5.56 16.03
C ILE A 56 -3.23 4.48 15.02
N ASN A 57 -3.41 3.22 15.42
CA ASN A 57 -3.36 2.07 14.54
C ASN A 57 -4.79 1.68 14.13
N TYR A 58 -5.05 1.68 12.83
CA TYR A 58 -6.37 1.39 12.26
C TYR A 58 -6.59 -0.09 11.92
N GLY A 59 -5.60 -0.93 12.23
CA GLY A 59 -5.64 -2.37 11.98
C GLY A 59 -4.98 -2.79 10.68
N ALA A 60 -5.10 -4.09 10.40
CA ALA A 60 -4.45 -4.74 9.28
C ALA A 60 -5.30 -4.69 8.02
N CYS A 61 -4.62 -4.54 6.90
CA CYS A 61 -5.12 -4.65 5.55
C CYS A 61 -4.29 -5.68 4.79
N THR A 62 -4.82 -6.13 3.65
CA THR A 62 -4.18 -7.11 2.78
C THR A 62 -3.80 -6.45 1.46
N PHE A 63 -2.57 -6.66 1.01
CA PHE A 63 -2.15 -6.25 -0.33
C PHE A 63 -2.90 -7.07 -1.39
N GLY A 64 -3.32 -6.39 -2.45
CA GLY A 64 -3.83 -7.06 -3.66
C GLY A 64 -2.70 -7.43 -4.62
N ALA A 65 -3.05 -7.66 -5.88
CA ALA A 65 -2.09 -7.90 -6.94
C ALA A 65 -1.23 -6.66 -7.24
N PHE A 66 0.07 -6.86 -7.45
CA PHE A 66 0.99 -5.80 -7.88
C PHE A 66 1.02 -5.71 -9.42
N VAL A 67 0.21 -4.82 -9.98
CA VAL A 67 0.08 -4.63 -11.42
C VAL A 67 1.02 -3.52 -11.90
N PRO A 68 1.88 -3.74 -12.91
CA PRO A 68 2.69 -2.68 -13.49
C PRO A 68 1.85 -1.45 -13.87
N TYR A 69 2.30 -0.28 -13.46
CA TYR A 69 1.59 0.98 -13.68
C TYR A 69 2.48 1.94 -14.45
N GLN A 70 1.95 2.42 -15.58
CA GLN A 70 2.54 3.56 -16.28
C GLN A 70 1.80 4.82 -15.82
N ARG A 71 2.55 5.77 -15.26
CA ARG A 71 1.98 7.06 -14.89
C ARG A 71 1.52 7.74 -16.18
N PRO A 72 0.25 8.15 -16.29
CA PRO A 72 -0.22 8.85 -17.49
C PRO A 72 0.61 10.12 -17.68
N ALA A 73 0.94 10.42 -18.93
CA ALA A 73 1.56 11.70 -19.28
C ALA A 73 0.60 12.83 -18.85
N LYS A 74 1.17 13.86 -18.25
CA LYS A 74 0.43 15.00 -17.69
C LYS A 74 -0.16 15.87 -18.78
#